data_AF-A0A7W9UZY7-F1
#
_entry.id   AF-A0A7W9UZY7-F1
#
_cell.length_a   1.000
_cell.length_b   1.000
_cell.length_c   1.000
_cell.angle_alpha   90.00
_cell.angle_beta   90.00
_cell.angle_gamma   90.00
#
_symmetry.space_group_name_H-M   'P 1'
#
loop_
_entity.id
_entity.type
_entity.pdbx_description
1 polymer ?
#
loop_
_entity_poly.entity_id
_entity_poly.type
_entity_poly.pdbx_seq_one_letter_code
_entity_poly.pdbx_strand_id
1 'polypeptide(L)'
;MDAGPPQPARPDEIACYVAYAPNGIAVGDLVWVAGARWAIEEAFQAAKNECGLDQYEVRRYPGWYRHTTLAMLAHAFLAVLAAQATAKGAAETAPPTPSPSPRQRSGGSCTFCFPAPSPTTAPSRTF
;
A
#
# COMPACT_ATOMS: atom_id res chain seq x y z
N MET A 1 -11.64 -38.06 -7.41
CA MET A 1 -10.56 -37.19 -6.90
C MET A 1 -11.21 -36.27 -5.90
N ASP A 2 -11.28 -36.73 -4.64
CA ASP A 2 -11.93 -36.00 -3.55
C ASP A 2 -10.94 -34.96 -3.03
N ALA A 3 -11.24 -33.67 -3.23
CA ALA A 3 -10.53 -32.59 -2.57
C ALA A 3 -11.01 -32.58 -1.11
N GLY A 4 -10.17 -33.05 -0.20
CA GLY A 4 -10.45 -32.99 1.24
C GLY A 4 -10.80 -31.56 1.70
N PRO A 5 -11.59 -31.43 2.77
CA PRO A 5 -12.04 -30.13 3.25
C PRO A 5 -10.85 -29.20 3.55
N PRO A 6 -11.00 -27.89 3.34
CA PRO A 6 -9.94 -26.92 3.62
C PRO A 6 -9.53 -27.06 5.09
N GLN A 7 -8.28 -27.47 5.31
CA GLN A 7 -7.71 -27.56 6.65
C GLN A 7 -7.74 -26.17 7.28
N PRO A 8 -8.36 -25.97 8.46
CA PRO A 8 -8.29 -24.71 9.17
C PRO A 8 -6.82 -24.43 9.49
N ALA A 9 -6.36 -23.21 9.20
CA ALA A 9 -5.01 -22.76 9.55
C ALA A 9 -4.76 -23.08 11.03
N ARG A 10 -3.68 -23.83 11.31
CA ARG A 10 -3.36 -24.24 12.66
C ARG A 10 -3.07 -22.98 13.49
N PRO A 11 -3.73 -22.77 14.63
CA PRO A 11 -3.54 -21.56 15.45
C PRO A 11 -2.11 -21.44 16.03
N ASP A 12 -1.31 -22.50 15.94
CA ASP A 12 0.08 -22.57 16.41
C ASP A 12 1.10 -22.11 15.36
N GLU A 13 0.65 -21.81 14.13
CA GLU A 13 1.50 -21.41 13.01
C GLU A 13 1.69 -19.88 13.03
N ILE A 14 2.70 -19.41 13.75
CA ILE A 14 3.00 -17.98 13.88
C ILE A 14 3.94 -17.56 12.75
N ALA A 15 3.53 -16.57 11.96
CA ALA A 15 4.38 -15.96 10.94
C ALA A 15 5.39 -14.98 11.58
N CYS A 16 6.68 -15.29 11.44
CA CYS A 16 7.77 -14.45 11.93
C CYS A 16 8.31 -13.54 10.83
N TYR A 17 8.49 -12.25 11.13
CA TYR A 17 9.10 -11.27 10.23
C TYR A 17 10.45 -10.81 10.77
N VAL A 18 11.48 -10.81 9.93
CA VAL A 18 12.81 -10.26 10.25
C VAL A 18 12.90 -8.84 9.71
N ALA A 19 13.18 -7.87 10.59
CA ALA A 19 13.34 -6.47 10.21
C ALA A 19 14.72 -5.95 10.63
N TYR A 20 15.40 -5.24 9.73
CA TYR A 20 16.64 -4.52 10.03
C TYR A 20 16.30 -3.04 10.24
N ALA A 21 16.26 -2.59 11.50
CA ALA A 21 15.85 -1.23 11.85
C ALA A 21 16.63 -0.70 13.06
N PRO A 22 16.79 0.63 13.20
CA PRO A 22 17.42 1.25 14.37
C PRO A 22 16.69 0.92 15.68
N ASN A 23 17.43 0.89 16.79
CA ASN A 23 16.87 0.67 18.11
C ASN A 23 15.89 1.81 18.47
N GLY A 24 14.63 1.46 18.79
CA GLY A 24 13.59 2.42 19.20
C GLY A 24 12.45 2.62 18.20
N ILE A 25 12.47 1.94 17.04
CA ILE A 25 11.35 1.94 16.09
C ILE A 25 10.12 1.26 16.72
N ALA A 26 8.94 1.86 16.55
CA ALA A 26 7.70 1.28 17.05
C ALA A 26 7.34 0.01 16.26
N VAL A 27 6.79 -0.99 16.94
CA VAL A 27 6.31 -2.23 16.28
C VAL A 27 5.28 -1.92 15.20
N GLY A 28 4.45 -0.88 15.40
CA GLY A 28 3.50 -0.42 14.39
C GLY A 28 4.16 0.01 13.08
N ASP A 29 5.32 0.66 13.13
CA ASP A 29 6.06 1.05 11.93
C ASP A 29 6.64 -0.18 11.22
N LEU A 30 7.12 -1.17 11.97
CA LEU A 30 7.60 -2.43 11.40
C LEU A 30 6.47 -3.22 10.73
N VAL A 31 5.29 -3.25 11.35
CA VAL A 31 4.09 -3.89 10.77
C VAL A 31 3.64 -3.14 9.52
N TRP A 32 3.68 -1.80 9.53
CA TRP A 32 3.37 -0.99 8.36
C TRP A 32 4.32 -1.26 7.19
N VAL A 33 5.64 -1.30 7.46
CA VAL A 33 6.64 -1.66 6.44
C VAL A 33 6.43 -3.09 5.94
N ALA A 34 6.14 -4.04 6.83
CA ALA A 34 5.82 -5.41 6.44
C ALA A 34 4.55 -5.49 5.57
N GLY A 35 3.55 -4.66 5.87
CA GLY A 35 2.31 -4.52 5.09
C GLY A 35 2.53 -3.85 3.73
N ALA A 36 3.44 -2.88 3.64
CA ALA A 36 3.80 -2.23 2.38
C ALA A 36 4.35 -3.21 1.32
N ARG A 37 4.87 -4.37 1.75
CA ARG A 37 5.27 -5.46 0.84
C ARG A 37 4.08 -5.95 -0.01
N TRP A 38 2.87 -5.96 0.52
CA TRP A 38 1.68 -6.40 -0.21
C TRP A 38 1.36 -5.47 -1.37
N ALA A 39 1.53 -4.16 -1.19
CA ALA A 39 1.31 -3.18 -2.25
C ALA A 39 2.20 -3.41 -3.48
N ILE A 40 3.40 -3.99 -3.29
CA ILE A 40 4.29 -4.36 -4.39
C ILE A 40 3.68 -5.50 -5.22
N GLU A 41 3.11 -6.50 -4.55
CA GLU A 41 2.47 -7.63 -5.23
C GLU A 41 1.25 -7.18 -6.04
N GLU A 42 0.43 -6.30 -5.45
CA GLU A 42 -0.70 -5.68 -6.16
C GLU A 42 -0.24 -4.83 -7.35
N ALA A 43 0.84 -4.05 -7.20
CA ALA A 43 1.41 -3.27 -8.29
C ALA A 43 1.91 -4.16 -9.45
N PHE A 44 2.56 -5.28 -9.15
CA PHE A 44 2.97 -6.23 -10.18
C PHE A 44 1.78 -6.91 -10.88
N GLN A 45 0.70 -7.20 -10.16
CA GLN A 45 -0.52 -7.73 -10.78
C GLN A 45 -1.21 -6.69 -11.65
N ALA A 46 -1.29 -5.44 -11.21
CA ALA A 46 -1.81 -4.33 -12.01
C ALA A 46 -0.95 -4.09 -13.25
N ALA A 47 0.38 -4.15 -13.15
CA ALA A 47 1.27 -4.02 -14.31
C ALA A 47 1.05 -5.13 -15.37
N LYS A 48 0.73 -6.36 -14.96
CA LYS A 48 0.33 -7.43 -15.89
C LYS A 48 -1.00 -7.12 -16.56
N ASN A 49 -2.02 -6.79 -15.76
CA ASN A 49 -3.38 -6.58 -16.26
C ASN A 49 -3.53 -5.32 -17.12
N GLU A 50 -2.85 -4.23 -16.77
CA GLU A 50 -3.04 -2.92 -17.39
C GLU A 50 -1.95 -2.57 -18.42
N CYS A 51 -0.72 -2.99 -18.18
CA CYS A 51 0.45 -2.58 -18.98
C CYS A 51 1.04 -3.70 -19.85
N GLY A 52 0.44 -4.88 -19.83
CA GLY A 52 0.84 -5.96 -20.73
C GLY A 52 2.15 -6.66 -20.32
N LEU A 53 2.50 -6.65 -19.03
CA LEU A 53 3.82 -7.10 -18.55
C LEU A 53 4.12 -8.56 -18.91
N ASP A 54 3.11 -9.43 -18.98
CA ASP A 54 3.26 -10.86 -19.34
C ASP A 54 2.94 -11.18 -20.82
N GLN A 55 2.44 -10.21 -21.59
CA GLN A 55 2.10 -10.33 -23.01
C GLN A 55 3.31 -10.01 -23.89
N TYR A 56 4.40 -10.75 -23.70
CA TYR A 56 5.62 -10.65 -24.50
C TYR A 56 5.95 -11.98 -25.18
N GLU A 57 5.84 -12.03 -26.50
CA GLU A 57 5.96 -13.29 -27.28
C GLU A 57 7.36 -13.52 -27.91
N VAL A 58 8.31 -12.58 -27.74
CA VAL A 58 9.59 -12.63 -28.48
C VAL A 58 10.71 -13.29 -27.67
N ARG A 59 11.48 -14.19 -28.29
CA ARG A 59 12.54 -14.99 -27.64
C ARG A 59 13.88 -14.28 -27.37
N ARG A 60 13.97 -12.95 -27.56
CA ARG A 60 15.24 -12.21 -27.46
C ARG A 60 15.31 -11.42 -26.15
N TYR A 61 16.34 -11.71 -25.34
CA TYR A 61 16.64 -11.04 -24.07
C TYR A 61 16.60 -9.49 -24.10
N PRO A 62 17.21 -8.79 -25.09
CA PRO A 62 17.17 -7.32 -25.10
C PRO A 62 15.77 -6.75 -25.39
N GLY A 63 14.91 -7.48 -26.10
CA GLY A 63 13.53 -7.06 -26.31
C GLY A 63 12.69 -7.26 -25.04
N TRP A 64 12.91 -8.37 -24.33
CA TRP A 64 12.26 -8.63 -23.05
C TRP A 64 12.60 -7.55 -22.03
N TYR A 65 13.88 -7.18 -21.91
CA TYR A 65 14.33 -6.16 -20.96
C TYR A 65 13.71 -4.78 -21.23
N ARG A 66 13.64 -4.38 -22.50
CA ARG A 66 12.99 -3.12 -22.90
C ARG A 66 11.49 -3.15 -22.60
N HIS A 67 10.81 -4.26 -22.92
CA HIS A 67 9.38 -4.45 -22.64
C HIS A 67 9.06 -4.35 -21.15
N THR A 68 9.77 -5.12 -20.31
CA THR A 68 9.60 -5.09 -18.85
C THR A 68 9.84 -3.70 -18.29
N THR A 69 10.86 -3.00 -18.76
CA THR A 69 11.17 -1.64 -18.28
C THR A 69 10.08 -0.64 -18.67
N LEU A 70 9.59 -0.70 -19.92
CA LEU A 70 8.51 0.18 -20.38
C LEU A 70 7.18 -0.11 -19.68
N ALA A 71 6.83 -1.38 -19.47
CA ALA A 71 5.62 -1.77 -18.76
C ALA A 71 5.65 -1.33 -17.28
N MET A 72 6.79 -1.52 -16.60
CA MET A 72 6.96 -1.04 -15.22
C MET A 72 6.94 0.49 -15.11
N LEU A 73 7.51 1.19 -16.10
CA LEU A 73 7.48 2.66 -16.16
C LEU A 73 6.05 3.19 -16.39
N ALA A 74 5.31 2.58 -17.31
CA ALA A 74 3.91 2.94 -17.57
C ALA A 74 3.04 2.73 -16.33
N HIS A 75 3.21 1.60 -15.64
CA HIS A 75 2.49 1.33 -14.41
C HIS A 75 2.86 2.34 -13.30
N ALA A 76 4.14 2.67 -13.12
CA ALA A 76 4.56 3.69 -12.16
C ALA A 76 3.95 5.07 -12.46
N PHE A 77 3.86 5.45 -13.74
CA PHE A 77 3.22 6.70 -14.16
C PHE A 77 1.72 6.71 -13.83
N LEU A 78 1.01 5.62 -14.10
CA LEU A 78 -0.40 5.47 -13.72
C LEU A 78 -0.61 5.52 -12.20
N ALA A 79 0.26 4.86 -11.43
CA ALA A 79 0.20 4.88 -9.97
C ALA A 79 0.40 6.30 -9.41
N VAL A 80 1.33 7.08 -9.95
CA VAL A 80 1.55 8.48 -9.56
C VAL A 80 0.34 9.35 -9.91
N LEU A 81 -0.22 9.21 -11.11
CA LEU A 81 -1.42 9.95 -11.50
C LEU A 81 -2.62 9.61 -10.63
N ALA A 82 -2.82 8.33 -10.32
CA ALA A 82 -3.88 7.89 -9.41
C ALA A 82 -3.72 8.48 -8.01
N ALA A 83 -2.49 8.50 -7.47
CA ALA A 83 -2.19 9.10 -6.17
C ALA A 83 -2.42 10.63 -6.16
N GLN A 84 -2.12 11.32 -7.25
CA GLN A 84 -2.41 12.76 -7.37
C GLN A 84 -3.91 13.04 -7.46
N ALA A 85 -4.67 12.20 -8.17
CA ALA A 85 -6.11 12.33 -8.30
C ALA A 85 -6.82 12.12 -6.95
N THR A 86 -6.39 11.13 -6.15
CA THR A 86 -6.95 10.90 -4.81
C THR A 86 -6.64 12.05 -3.84
N ALA A 87 -5.42 12.60 -3.90
CA ALA A 87 -5.04 13.78 -3.10
C ALA A 87 -5.89 15.01 -3.47
N LYS A 88 -6.16 15.23 -4.76
CA LYS A 88 -7.00 16.34 -5.23
C LYS A 88 -8.47 16.16 -4.83
N GLY A 89 -9.02 14.95 -4.96
CA GLY A 89 -10.39 14.65 -4.53
C GLY A 89 -10.59 14.77 -3.01
N ALA A 90 -9.56 14.45 -2.23
CA ALA A 90 -9.58 14.65 -0.77
C ALA A 90 -9.59 16.14 -0.39
N ALA A 91 -8.87 17.00 -1.13
CA ALA A 91 -8.90 18.45 -0.92
C ALA A 91 -10.26 19.07 -1.27
N GLU A 92 -10.97 18.51 -2.26
CA GLU A 92 -12.29 18.99 -2.68
C GLU A 92 -13.43 18.52 -1.74
N THR A 93 -13.17 17.54 -0.88
CA THR A 93 -14.15 17.00 0.09
C THR A 93 -13.99 17.60 1.50
N ALA A 94 -13.18 18.65 1.68
CA ALA A 94 -13.17 19.41 2.94
C ALA A 94 -14.52 20.14 3.09
N PRO A 95 -15.36 19.81 4.08
CA PRO A 95 -16.68 20.40 4.19
C PRO A 95 -16.55 21.89 4.59
N PRO A 96 -17.34 22.81 4.02
CA PRO A 96 -17.52 24.12 4.63
C PRO A 96 -18.15 23.95 6.01
N THR A 97 -17.68 24.76 6.96
CA THR A 97 -18.07 24.87 8.37
C THR A 97 -19.52 24.41 8.65
N PRO A 98 -19.77 23.52 9.64
CA PRO A 98 -21.11 23.03 9.91
C PRO A 98 -21.96 24.16 10.52
N SER A 99 -22.88 24.68 9.72
CA SER A 99 -24.05 25.42 10.20
C SER A 99 -24.97 24.44 10.96
N PRO A 100 -25.50 24.82 12.15
CA PRO A 100 -26.26 23.90 12.97
C PRO A 100 -27.65 23.70 12.35
N SER A 101 -27.82 22.66 11.55
CA SER A 101 -29.15 22.18 11.16
C SER A 101 -29.37 20.75 11.67
N PRO A 102 -30.53 20.45 12.28
CA PRO A 102 -30.76 19.16 12.90
C PRO A 102 -31.46 18.23 11.90
N ARG A 103 -30.75 17.26 11.29
CA ARG A 103 -31.40 15.99 10.87
C ARG A 103 -30.46 14.86 10.41
N GLN A 104 -30.52 13.79 11.21
CA GLN A 104 -30.57 12.34 10.90
C GLN A 104 -29.60 11.65 9.92
N ARG A 105 -28.76 10.79 10.52
CA ARG A 105 -28.75 9.31 10.45
C ARG A 105 -28.64 8.64 9.05
N SER A 106 -27.46 8.11 8.72
CA SER A 106 -27.18 6.66 8.71
C SER A 106 -25.90 6.30 7.94
N GLY A 107 -25.00 5.59 8.62
CA GLY A 107 -24.28 4.40 8.14
C GLY A 107 -23.26 4.54 7.00
N GLY A 108 -21.97 4.38 7.34
CA GLY A 108 -20.94 3.91 6.40
C GLY A 108 -19.62 4.70 6.43
N SER A 109 -18.85 4.60 7.51
CA SER A 109 -17.53 5.25 7.62
C SER A 109 -16.42 4.28 7.21
N CYS A 110 -15.95 4.36 5.97
CA CYS A 110 -14.62 3.89 5.61
C CYS A 110 -13.65 5.07 5.77
N THR A 111 -13.07 5.23 6.96
CA THR A 111 -11.98 6.20 7.19
C THR A 111 -10.76 5.44 7.66
N PHE A 112 -9.85 5.17 6.72
CA PHE A 112 -8.47 4.86 7.05
C PHE A 112 -7.83 6.12 7.62
N CYS A 113 -7.55 6.11 8.91
CA CYS A 113 -6.88 7.20 9.60
C CYS A 113 -5.36 6.97 9.48
N PHE A 114 -4.67 7.85 8.75
CA PHE A 114 -3.21 7.95 8.81
C PHE A 114 -2.83 8.76 10.06
N PRO A 115 -2.11 8.20 11.05
CA PRO A 115 -1.50 9.02 12.09
C PRO A 115 -0.22 9.66 11.57
N ALA A 116 -0.12 10.98 11.70
CA ALA A 116 1.12 11.72 11.46
C ALA A 116 2.19 11.33 12.51
N PRO A 117 3.48 11.20 12.14
CA PRO A 117 4.54 10.92 13.10
C PRO A 117 4.76 12.13 14.01
N SER A 118 4.79 11.88 15.33
CA SER A 118 5.10 12.88 16.35
C SER A 118 6.59 13.25 16.33
N PRO A 119 6.95 14.52 16.57
CA PRO A 119 8.34 14.94 16.64
C PRO A 119 9.00 14.31 17.88
N THR A 120 10.00 13.46 17.64
CA THR A 120 10.87 12.90 18.68
C THR A 120 11.74 14.01 19.25
N THR A 121 11.50 14.38 20.51
CA THR A 121 12.36 15.26 21.31
C THR A 121 13.67 14.53 21.60
N ALA A 122 14.77 15.05 21.04
CA ALA A 122 16.13 14.59 21.35
C ALA A 122 16.55 15.06 22.75
N PRO A 123 17.16 14.20 23.59
CA PRO A 123 17.74 14.65 24.86
C PRO A 123 19.02 15.45 24.62
N SER A 124 19.07 16.64 25.20
CA SER A 124 20.22 17.53 25.23
C SER A 124 21.40 16.88 25.97
N ARG A 125 22.47 16.63 25.21
CA ARG A 125 23.75 16.15 25.74
C ARG A 125 24.52 17.35 26.31
N THR A 126 24.52 17.48 27.63
CA THR A 126 25.37 18.46 28.33
C THR A 126 26.81 17.92 28.36
N PHE A 127 27.76 18.74 27.93
CA PHE A 127 29.20 18.52 28.07
C PHE A 127 29.66 18.77 29.50
#